data_AF-A0A933R9J9-F1
#
_entry.id   AF-A0A933R9J9-F1
#
_cell.length_a   1.000
_cell.length_b   1.000
_cell.length_c   1.000
_cell.angle_alpha   90.00
_cell.angle_beta   90.00
_cell.angle_gamma   90.00
#
_symmetry.space_group_name_H-M   'P 1'
#
loop_
_entity.id
_entity.type
_entity.pdbx_description
1 polymer ?
#
loop_
_entity_poly.entity_id
_entity_poly.type
_entity_poly.pdbx_seq_one_letter_code
_entity_poly.pdbx_strand_id
1 'polypeptide(L)' 'MKVALTVNDFLRRAELLYPARVAIVDEPDQPAKSWGSITYAEMAARARAQAAVL' A
#
# COMPACT_ATOMS: atom_id res chain seq x y z
N MET A 1 21.95 -17.01 11.56
CA MET A 1 20.47 -16.91 11.59
C MET A 1 20.00 -16.54 10.19
N LYS A 2 19.01 -17.25 9.61
CA LYS A 2 18.39 -16.90 8.32
C LYS A 2 16.94 -16.53 8.59
N VAL A 3 16.55 -15.29 8.30
CA VAL A 3 15.15 -14.83 8.38
C VAL A 3 14.73 -14.44 6.98
N ALA A 4 13.68 -15.09 6.47
CA ALA A 4 13.13 -14.73 5.18
C ALA A 4 12.30 -13.45 5.32
N LEU A 5 12.62 -12.44 4.53
CA LEU A 5 11.79 -11.24 4.40
C LEU A 5 10.67 -11.53 3.41
N THR A 6 9.46 -11.21 3.79
CA THR A 6 8.26 -11.32 2.95
C THR A 6 7.92 -9.97 2.34
N VAL A 7 7.07 -9.99 1.31
CA VAL A 7 6.48 -8.75 0.75
C VAL A 7 5.81 -7.92 1.84
N ASN A 8 5.12 -8.56 2.78
CA ASN A 8 4.41 -7.87 3.85
C ASN A 8 5.37 -7.15 4.81
N ASP A 9 6.57 -7.69 5.04
CA ASP A 9 7.59 -7.02 5.87
C ASP A 9 8.04 -5.71 5.24
N PHE A 10 8.23 -5.70 3.91
CA PHE A 10 8.60 -4.48 3.20
C PHE A 10 7.47 -3.45 3.17
N LEU A 11 6.22 -3.89 2.95
CA LEU A 11 5.06 -3.00 2.98
C LEU A 11 4.82 -2.39 4.36
N ARG A 12 4.93 -3.19 5.43
CA ARG A 12 4.84 -2.71 6.82
C ARG A 12 5.96 -1.72 7.14
N ARG A 13 7.19 -1.98 6.66
CA ARG A 13 8.31 -1.03 6.84
C ARG A 13 8.07 0.28 6.07
N ALA A 14 7.49 0.23 4.87
CA ALA A 14 7.16 1.41 4.10
C ALA A 14 6.06 2.26 4.77
N GLU A 15 5.02 1.60 5.30
CA GLU A 15 4.01 2.26 6.13
C GLU A 15 4.63 2.94 7.36
N LEU A 16 5.54 2.26 8.05
CA LEU A 16 6.14 2.77 9.29
C LEU A 16 7.09 3.95 9.05
N LEU A 17 7.97 3.85 8.06
CA LEU A 17 9.06 4.81 7.86
C LEU A 17 8.72 5.92 6.86
N TYR A 18 7.80 5.65 5.94
CA TYR A 18 7.44 6.56 4.86
C TYR A 18 5.92 6.71 4.68
N PRO A 19 5.15 6.96 5.77
CA PRO A 19 3.70 6.94 5.73
C PRO A 19 3.10 7.92 4.70
N ALA A 20 3.74 9.07 4.51
CA ALA A 20 3.29 10.14 3.61
C ALA A 20 3.84 10.01 2.18
N ARG A 21 4.69 9.02 1.87
CA ARG A 21 5.15 8.81 0.48
C ARG A 21 4.04 8.15 -0.33
N VAL A 22 3.97 8.53 -1.61
CA VAL A 22 3.07 7.92 -2.59
C VAL A 22 3.48 6.45 -2.78
N ALA A 23 2.51 5.56 -2.56
CA ALA A 23 2.65 4.11 -2.69
C ALA A 23 1.98 3.58 -3.96
N ILE A 24 0.83 4.14 -4.31
CA ILE A 24 0.04 3.74 -5.47
C ILE A 24 -0.29 4.99 -6.27
N VAL A 25 -0.14 4.87 -7.58
CA VAL A 25 -0.68 5.77 -8.60
C VAL A 25 -1.44 4.91 -9.60
N ASP A 26 -2.47 5.48 -10.20
CA ASP A 26 -3.14 4.79 -11.29
C ASP A 26 -2.39 4.99 -12.61
N GLU A 27 -2.63 4.07 -13.55
CA GLU A 27 -2.20 4.25 -14.92
C GLU A 27 -2.88 5.46 -15.58
N PRO A 28 -2.19 6.20 -16.47
CA PRO A 28 -2.77 7.37 -17.14
C PRO A 28 -3.99 7.04 -18.00
N ASP A 29 -4.01 5.87 -18.64
CA ASP A 29 -5.11 5.38 -19.48
C ASP A 29 -5.80 4.19 -18.79
N GLN A 30 -6.88 4.49 -18.06
CA GLN A 30 -7.64 3.49 -17.29
C GLN A 30 -9.15 3.67 -17.47
N PRO A 31 -9.94 2.58 -17.35
CA PRO A 31 -11.36 2.60 -17.68
C PRO A 31 -12.25 3.35 -16.67
N ALA A 32 -11.71 3.74 -15.52
CA ALA A 32 -12.45 4.38 -14.43
C ALA A 32 -11.81 5.71 -14.00
N LYS A 33 -12.56 6.51 -13.25
CA LYS A 33 -12.02 7.75 -12.66
C LYS A 33 -10.88 7.40 -11.71
N SER A 34 -9.74 8.07 -11.91
CA SER A 34 -8.57 7.92 -11.05
C SER A 34 -8.85 8.21 -9.58
N TRP A 35 -8.23 7.40 -8.73
CA TRP A 35 -8.15 7.59 -7.29
C TRP A 35 -7.11 8.64 -6.89
N GLY A 36 -6.30 9.10 -7.85
CA GLY A 36 -5.16 9.97 -7.62
C GLY A 36 -3.99 9.21 -7.01
N SER A 37 -3.15 9.92 -6.26
CA SER A 37 -2.04 9.32 -5.52
C SER A 37 -2.50 8.84 -4.15
N ILE A 38 -2.17 7.61 -3.79
CA ILE A 38 -2.44 7.04 -2.46
C ILE A 38 -1.13 6.86 -1.72
N THR A 39 -1.07 7.31 -0.48
CA THR A 39 0.10 7.17 0.40
C THR A 39 0.22 5.78 1.02
N TYR A 40 1.40 5.42 1.54
CA TYR A 40 1.58 4.14 2.22
C TYR A 40 0.68 3.96 3.45
N ALA A 41 0.39 5.03 4.19
CA ALA A 41 -0.53 4.97 5.33
C ALA A 41 -1.97 4.63 4.87
N GLU A 42 -2.45 5.29 3.82
CA GLU A 42 -3.79 5.07 3.27
C GLU A 42 -3.91 3.68 2.63
N MET A 43 -2.88 3.25 1.89
CA MET A 43 -2.80 1.90 1.33
C MET A 43 -2.95 0.84 2.43
N ALA A 44 -2.19 0.98 3.52
CA ALA A 44 -2.23 0.01 4.62
C ALA A 44 -3.58 0.02 5.35
N ALA A 45 -4.22 1.18 5.52
CA ALA A 45 -5.57 1.28 6.07
C ALA A 45 -6.59 0.54 5.19
N ARG A 46 -6.54 0.75 3.86
CA ARG A 46 -7.43 0.09 2.89
C ARG A 46 -7.21 -1.42 2.85
N ALA A 47 -5.95 -1.87 2.85
CA ALA A 47 -5.62 -3.29 2.88
C ALA A 47 -6.16 -4.00 4.12
N ARG A 48 -6.05 -3.37 5.30
CA ARG A 48 -6.64 -3.91 6.55
C ARG A 48 -8.16 -3.95 6.50
N ALA A 49 -8.79 -2.90 5.97
CA ALA A 49 -10.24 -2.88 5.80
C ALA A 49 -10.73 -4.00 4.88
N GLN A 50 -10.00 -4.25 3.78
CA GLN A 50 -10.30 -5.36 2.86
C GLN A 50 -10.11 -6.73 3.53
N ALA A 51 -9.00 -6.92 4.25
CA ALA A 51 -8.72 -8.17 4.98
C ALA A 51 -9.66 -8.46 6.16
N ALA A 52 -10.41 -7.46 6.64
CA ALA A 52 -11.42 -7.65 7.68
C ALA A 52 -12.77 -8.18 7.13
N VAL A 53 -12.98 -8.11 5.81
CA VAL A 53 -14.25 -8.47 5.15
C VAL A 53 -14.11 -9.69 4.24
N LEU A 54 -12.91 -9.96 3.72
CA LEU A 54 -12.59 -11.19 2.96
C LEU A 54 -12.22 -12.35 3.89
#